data_AF-A0A379WMY7-F1
#
_entry.id   AF-A0A379WMY7-F1
#
_cell.length_a   1.000
_cell.length_b   1.000
_cell.length_c   1.000
_cell.angle_alpha   90.00
_cell.angle_beta   90.00
_cell.angle_gamma   90.00
#
_symmetry.space_group_name_H-M   'P 1'
#
loop_
_entity.id
_entity.type
_entity.pdbx_description
1 polymer ?
#
loop_
_entity_poly.entity_id
_entity_poly.type
_entity_poly.pdbx_seq_one_letter_code
_entity_poly.pdbx_strand_id
1 'polypeptide(L)'
;MKVQAVDMTELRRRIDQKIYDEAELEMALAWADKNFRYGEDQNASQYKRNEAQNRAVLKESLLMAMCIRDMMQGNKTLADKGLVEESLGYNAIAAGFQGQRHWTDQYPNGDTAEALLNSSFDWNGVREPFVVATENDSLNGVAMLFGHQLTGTAQIFADVRTYWSPEAVERVTGQALSGLAEHGIIHLINSGSAALDGACKQRDSEGKPTMKPHWEISQQEADACLAATEWCPAIHEYFRGGGYSSVS
;
A
#
# COMPACT_ATOMS: atom_id res chain seq x y z
N MET A 1 24.82 0.96 -1.04
CA MET A 1 23.77 0.38 -0.17
C MET A 1 24.23 -1.00 0.29
N LYS A 2 23.61 -1.55 1.34
CA LYS A 2 23.70 -2.97 1.70
C LYS A 2 22.37 -3.64 1.38
N VAL A 3 22.37 -4.95 1.20
CA VAL A 3 21.14 -5.75 1.05
C VAL A 3 21.01 -6.65 2.28
N GLN A 4 19.88 -6.56 2.96
CA GLN A 4 19.49 -7.49 4.01
C GLN A 4 18.36 -8.36 3.44
N ALA A 5 18.56 -9.67 3.44
CA ALA A 5 17.52 -10.63 3.07
C ALA A 5 16.88 -11.19 4.35
N VAL A 6 15.56 -11.25 4.38
CA VAL A 6 14.77 -11.84 5.46
C VAL A 6 13.69 -12.68 4.79
N ASP A 7 13.59 -13.95 5.17
CA ASP A 7 12.52 -14.82 4.67
C ASP A 7 11.16 -14.38 5.24
N MET A 8 10.08 -14.53 4.47
CA MET A 8 8.74 -14.08 4.89
C MET A 8 8.22 -14.83 6.14
N THR A 9 8.82 -15.96 6.52
CA THR A 9 8.55 -16.61 7.81
C THR A 9 8.85 -15.71 9.01
N GLU A 10 9.77 -14.74 8.91
CA GLU A 10 10.00 -13.76 9.98
C GLU A 10 8.79 -12.84 10.17
N LEU A 11 8.16 -12.40 9.08
CA LEU A 11 6.94 -11.60 9.16
C LEU A 11 5.82 -12.40 9.85
N ARG A 12 5.65 -13.66 9.47
CA ARG A 12 4.71 -14.58 10.13
C ARG A 12 5.04 -14.75 11.62
N ARG A 13 6.31 -14.96 11.96
CA ARG A 13 6.79 -15.10 13.35
C ARG A 13 6.42 -13.87 14.18
N ARG A 14 6.63 -12.66 13.65
CA ARG A 14 6.29 -11.42 14.36
C ARG A 14 4.79 -11.32 14.64
N ILE A 15 3.97 -11.69 13.68
CA ILE A 15 2.51 -11.68 13.85
C ILE A 15 2.07 -12.71 14.90
N ASP A 16 2.57 -13.94 14.82
CA ASP A 16 2.15 -15.05 15.70
C ASP A 16 2.67 -14.89 17.13
N GLN A 17 3.91 -14.40 17.29
CA GLN A 17 4.57 -14.23 18.59
C GLN A 17 4.37 -12.83 19.19
N LYS A 18 3.50 -11.99 18.62
CA LYS A 18 3.17 -10.66 19.12
C LYS A 18 4.36 -9.70 19.23
N ILE A 19 5.24 -9.73 18.23
CA ILE A 19 6.45 -8.89 18.11
C ILE A 19 6.08 -7.59 17.37
N TYR A 20 5.17 -6.86 18.00
CA TYR A 20 4.65 -5.56 17.58
C TYR A 20 4.04 -4.86 18.80
N ASP A 21 3.72 -3.57 18.65
CA ASP A 21 2.98 -2.82 19.64
C ASP A 21 1.48 -3.15 19.55
N GLU A 22 0.94 -3.83 20.57
CA GLU A 22 -0.47 -4.20 20.62
C GLU A 22 -1.39 -2.97 20.80
N ALA A 23 -0.92 -1.90 21.45
CA ALA A 23 -1.71 -0.68 21.61
C ALA A 23 -1.81 0.10 20.29
N GLU A 24 -0.72 0.13 19.52
CA GLU A 24 -0.73 0.71 18.18
C GLU A 24 -1.68 -0.03 17.23
N LEU A 25 -1.76 -1.37 17.32
CA LEU A 25 -2.68 -2.14 16.50
C LEU A 25 -4.15 -1.76 16.76
N GLU A 26 -4.52 -1.55 18.02
CA GLU A 26 -5.88 -1.11 18.37
C GLU A 26 -6.17 0.29 17.81
N MET A 27 -5.18 1.19 17.82
CA MET A 27 -5.30 2.50 17.16
C MET A 27 -5.46 2.37 15.64
N ALA A 28 -4.66 1.52 15.00
CA ALA A 28 -4.71 1.27 13.56
C ALA A 28 -6.07 0.71 13.13
N LEU A 29 -6.61 -0.25 13.89
CA LEU A 29 -7.93 -0.82 13.67
C LEU A 29 -9.05 0.22 13.85
N ALA A 30 -9.01 1.00 14.92
CA ALA A 30 -10.01 2.05 15.15
C ALA A 30 -9.96 3.13 14.06
N TRP A 31 -8.77 3.47 13.59
CA TRP A 31 -8.58 4.40 12.48
C TRP A 31 -9.10 3.82 11.16
N ALA A 32 -8.84 2.55 10.86
CA ALA A 32 -9.39 1.88 9.69
C ALA A 32 -10.92 1.84 9.73
N ASP A 33 -11.51 1.45 10.87
CA ASP A 33 -12.97 1.43 11.08
C ASP A 33 -13.62 2.81 10.84
N LYS A 34 -12.92 3.89 11.19
CA LYS A 34 -13.40 5.26 11.00
C LYS A 34 -13.27 5.75 9.55
N ASN A 35 -12.18 5.39 8.86
CA ASN A 35 -11.78 6.07 7.62
C ASN A 35 -11.89 5.20 6.36
N PHE A 36 -11.91 3.86 6.48
CA PHE A 36 -11.94 2.98 5.32
C PHE A 36 -13.34 2.92 4.73
N ARG A 37 -13.45 3.26 3.45
CA ARG A 37 -14.63 2.97 2.63
C ARG A 37 -14.38 1.64 1.92
N TYR A 38 -15.25 0.66 2.12
CA TYR A 38 -15.10 -0.64 1.47
C TYR A 38 -15.83 -0.68 0.13
N GLY A 39 -15.15 -1.19 -0.90
CA GLY A 39 -15.73 -1.40 -2.22
C GLY A 39 -16.51 -2.71 -2.32
N GLU A 40 -17.12 -2.95 -3.47
CA GLU A 40 -17.88 -4.19 -3.72
C GLU A 40 -16.96 -5.43 -3.75
N ASP A 41 -17.38 -6.50 -3.07
CA ASP A 41 -16.73 -7.81 -3.19
C ASP A 41 -17.12 -8.47 -4.53
N GLN A 42 -16.18 -8.49 -5.48
CA GLN A 42 -16.36 -9.08 -6.81
C GLN A 42 -16.04 -10.58 -6.88
N ASN A 43 -15.70 -11.22 -5.75
CA ASN A 43 -15.48 -12.65 -5.72
C ASN A 43 -16.77 -13.42 -6.05
N ALA A 44 -16.61 -14.60 -6.64
CA ALA A 44 -17.71 -15.55 -6.76
C ALA A 44 -18.28 -15.86 -5.36
N SER A 45 -19.59 -16.12 -5.29
CA SER A 45 -20.31 -16.24 -4.00
C SER A 45 -19.70 -17.25 -3.03
N GLN A 46 -19.10 -18.34 -3.54
CA GLN A 46 -18.42 -19.35 -2.73
C GLN A 46 -17.09 -18.89 -2.10
N TYR A 47 -16.48 -17.82 -2.61
CA TYR A 47 -15.21 -17.28 -2.14
C TYR A 47 -15.36 -16.02 -1.29
N LYS A 48 -16.56 -15.43 -1.25
CA LYS A 48 -16.85 -14.29 -0.39
C LYS A 48 -16.64 -14.66 1.07
N ARG A 49 -15.90 -13.81 1.77
CA ARG A 49 -15.63 -13.96 3.20
C ARG A 49 -16.75 -13.36 4.03
N ASN A 50 -17.03 -13.98 5.17
CA ASN A 50 -17.92 -13.37 6.15
C ASN A 50 -17.22 -12.22 6.89
N GLU A 51 -18.00 -11.46 7.66
CA GLU A 51 -17.51 -10.29 8.41
C GLU A 51 -16.34 -10.61 9.37
N ALA A 52 -16.42 -11.74 10.10
CA ALA A 52 -15.35 -12.12 11.03
C ALA A 52 -14.04 -12.47 10.31
N GLN A 53 -14.13 -13.16 9.16
CA GLN A 53 -12.97 -13.44 8.31
C GLN A 53 -12.38 -12.16 7.71
N ASN A 54 -13.24 -11.24 7.25
CA ASN A 54 -12.83 -9.94 6.74
C ASN A 54 -12.12 -9.09 7.80
N ARG A 55 -12.64 -9.08 9.04
CA ARG A 55 -11.99 -8.41 10.17
C ARG A 55 -10.62 -9.01 10.49
N ALA A 56 -10.48 -10.33 10.40
CA ALA A 56 -9.19 -11.01 10.59
C ALA A 56 -8.18 -10.67 9.48
N VAL A 57 -8.62 -10.63 8.23
CA VAL A 57 -7.82 -10.18 7.08
C VAL A 57 -7.33 -8.76 7.29
N LEU A 58 -8.23 -7.83 7.61
CA LEU A 58 -7.87 -6.42 7.87
C LEU A 58 -6.83 -6.29 8.99
N LYS A 59 -7.08 -6.98 10.12
CA LYS A 59 -6.15 -6.97 11.27
C LYS A 59 -4.75 -7.44 10.86
N GLU A 60 -4.67 -8.54 10.12
CA GLU A 60 -3.39 -9.09 9.68
C GLU A 60 -2.71 -8.19 8.64
N SER A 61 -3.44 -7.58 7.71
CA SER A 61 -2.90 -6.61 6.76
C SER A 61 -2.32 -5.36 7.43
N LEU A 62 -2.97 -4.84 8.48
CA LEU A 62 -2.42 -3.72 9.28
C LEU A 62 -1.18 -4.13 10.08
N LEU A 63 -1.19 -5.34 10.64
CA LEU A 63 -0.01 -5.91 11.30
C LEU A 63 1.17 -6.09 10.34
N MET A 64 0.91 -6.45 9.08
CA MET A 64 1.96 -6.51 8.06
C MET A 64 2.60 -5.14 7.85
N ALA A 65 1.80 -4.07 7.73
CA ALA A 65 2.33 -2.71 7.63
C ALA A 65 3.21 -2.33 8.84
N MET A 66 2.71 -2.56 10.06
CA MET A 66 3.45 -2.28 11.29
C MET A 66 4.76 -3.05 11.36
N CYS A 67 4.72 -4.38 11.12
CA CYS A 67 5.90 -5.23 11.23
C CYS A 67 6.93 -4.91 10.13
N ILE A 68 6.50 -4.64 8.90
CA ILE A 68 7.42 -4.26 7.80
C ILE A 68 8.10 -2.93 8.13
N ARG A 69 7.34 -1.92 8.58
CA ARG A 69 7.91 -0.65 9.06
C ARG A 69 8.94 -0.87 10.17
N ASP A 70 8.59 -1.65 11.18
CA ASP A 70 9.46 -1.92 12.32
C ASP A 70 10.72 -2.69 11.90
N MET A 71 10.63 -3.59 10.92
CA MET A 71 11.81 -4.22 10.33
C MET A 71 12.69 -3.21 9.58
N MET A 72 12.12 -2.24 8.86
CA MET A 72 12.90 -1.24 8.12
C MET A 72 13.68 -0.30 9.06
N GLN A 73 13.00 0.34 10.01
CA GLN A 73 13.56 1.44 10.81
C GLN A 73 13.77 1.12 12.30
N GLY A 74 13.32 -0.05 12.77
CA GLY A 74 13.32 -0.40 14.19
C GLY A 74 12.11 0.15 14.94
N ASN A 75 11.92 -0.32 16.17
CA ASN A 75 10.86 0.14 17.06
C ASN A 75 11.28 -0.03 18.52
N LYS A 76 11.42 1.08 19.25
CA LYS A 76 11.86 1.09 20.66
C LYS A 76 10.88 0.39 21.59
N THR A 77 9.58 0.40 21.28
CA THR A 77 8.56 -0.29 22.10
C THR A 77 8.82 -1.80 22.16
N LEU A 78 9.46 -2.38 21.14
CA LEU A 78 9.84 -3.81 21.18
C LEU A 78 10.93 -4.07 22.23
N ALA A 79 11.86 -3.13 22.44
CA ALA A 79 12.88 -3.26 23.49
C ALA A 79 12.23 -3.27 24.89
N ASP A 80 11.21 -2.45 25.11
CA ASP A 80 10.45 -2.41 26.37
C ASP A 80 9.71 -3.74 26.65
N LYS A 81 9.39 -4.50 25.59
CA LYS A 81 8.84 -5.87 25.67
C LYS A 81 9.92 -6.96 25.82
N GLY A 82 11.20 -6.59 25.93
CA GLY A 82 12.33 -7.52 26.02
C GLY A 82 12.80 -8.10 24.68
N LEU A 83 12.24 -7.62 23.55
CA LEU A 83 12.57 -8.05 22.18
C LEU A 83 13.65 -7.13 21.59
N VAL A 84 14.80 -7.10 22.26
CA VAL A 84 15.87 -6.12 22.01
C VAL A 84 16.50 -6.28 20.62
N GLU A 85 16.61 -7.49 20.10
CA GLU A 85 17.14 -7.74 18.76
C GLU A 85 16.22 -7.15 17.69
N GLU A 86 14.94 -7.49 17.76
CA GLU A 86 13.93 -7.05 16.80
C GLU A 86 13.67 -5.54 16.84
N SER A 87 13.99 -4.88 17.96
CA SER A 87 13.83 -3.43 18.16
C SER A 87 14.77 -2.58 17.31
N LEU A 88 15.90 -3.13 16.86
CA LEU A 88 16.93 -2.38 16.15
C LEU A 88 16.54 -2.04 14.71
N GLY A 89 15.78 -2.92 14.06
CA GLY A 89 15.50 -2.87 12.63
C GLY A 89 16.76 -3.13 11.77
N TYR A 90 16.60 -2.97 10.46
CA TYR A 90 17.64 -3.28 9.47
C TYR A 90 18.27 -2.04 8.83
N ASN A 91 17.93 -0.83 9.31
CA ASN A 91 18.41 0.44 8.76
C ASN A 91 18.16 0.53 7.24
N ALA A 92 16.96 0.11 6.82
CA ALA A 92 16.56 0.04 5.43
C ALA A 92 15.86 1.33 4.99
N ILE A 93 16.39 1.97 3.96
CA ILE A 93 15.81 3.18 3.33
C ILE A 93 14.84 2.84 2.19
N ALA A 94 14.82 1.58 1.75
CA ALA A 94 13.87 1.01 0.82
C ALA A 94 13.78 -0.49 1.11
N ALA A 95 12.62 -1.08 0.88
CA ALA A 95 12.35 -2.50 1.06
C ALA A 95 11.50 -3.04 -0.10
N GLY A 96 11.31 -4.36 -0.12
CA GLY A 96 10.39 -5.02 -1.02
C GLY A 96 9.71 -6.18 -0.31
N PHE A 97 8.44 -6.40 -0.61
CA PHE A 97 7.69 -7.53 -0.08
C PHE A 97 7.35 -8.49 -1.21
N GLN A 98 7.86 -9.73 -1.12
CA GLN A 98 7.72 -10.69 -2.21
C GLN A 98 6.25 -11.06 -2.43
N GLY A 99 5.51 -11.34 -1.36
CA GLY A 99 4.10 -11.72 -1.44
C GLY A 99 3.88 -13.00 -2.27
N GLN A 100 3.62 -12.81 -3.56
CA GLN A 100 3.33 -13.91 -4.46
C GLN A 100 4.54 -14.86 -4.64
N ARG A 101 4.36 -16.17 -4.71
CA ARG A 101 3.13 -16.95 -4.46
C ARG A 101 3.04 -17.50 -3.05
N HIS A 102 4.18 -17.71 -2.39
CA HIS A 102 4.28 -18.52 -1.17
C HIS A 102 3.57 -17.88 0.05
N TRP A 103 3.49 -16.55 0.12
CA TRP A 103 2.73 -15.89 1.17
C TRP A 103 1.25 -15.83 0.80
N THR A 104 0.91 -15.27 -0.37
CA THR A 104 -0.48 -14.97 -0.76
C THR A 104 -1.34 -16.20 -1.00
N ASP A 105 -0.74 -17.37 -1.25
CA ASP A 105 -1.46 -18.64 -1.37
C ASP A 105 -2.06 -19.12 -0.03
N GLN A 106 -1.68 -18.52 1.11
CA GLN A 106 -2.14 -18.93 2.45
C GLN A 106 -2.43 -17.78 3.43
N TYR A 107 -1.79 -16.62 3.28
CA TYR A 107 -1.95 -15.44 4.14
C TYR A 107 -2.49 -14.24 3.33
N PRO A 108 -3.12 -13.24 4.00
CA PRO A 108 -3.56 -12.01 3.34
C PRO A 108 -2.44 -11.35 2.55
N ASN A 109 -2.75 -10.78 1.38
CA ASN A 109 -1.76 -10.14 0.53
C ASN A 109 -1.19 -8.83 1.13
N GLY A 110 -0.17 -8.30 0.45
CA GLY A 110 0.55 -7.09 0.88
C GLY A 110 -0.17 -5.78 0.58
N ASP A 111 -1.30 -5.80 -0.13
CA ASP A 111 -1.84 -4.60 -0.78
C ASP A 111 -2.04 -3.42 0.17
N THR A 112 -2.72 -3.67 1.28
CA THR A 112 -2.97 -2.63 2.30
C THR A 112 -1.69 -2.14 2.94
N ALA A 113 -0.75 -3.04 3.22
CA ALA A 113 0.52 -2.67 3.84
C ALA A 113 1.37 -1.81 2.90
N GLU A 114 1.50 -2.22 1.64
CA GLU A 114 2.23 -1.50 0.60
C GLU A 114 1.60 -0.13 0.30
N ALA A 115 0.27 -0.06 0.21
CA ALA A 115 -0.44 1.20 -0.01
C ALA A 115 -0.19 2.19 1.14
N LEU A 116 -0.37 1.75 2.39
CA LEU A 116 -0.21 2.64 3.55
C LEU A 116 1.26 3.02 3.82
N LEU A 117 2.21 2.10 3.65
CA LEU A 117 3.63 2.39 3.87
C LEU A 117 4.15 3.42 2.86
N ASN A 118 3.79 3.27 1.58
CA ASN A 118 4.18 4.23 0.53
C ASN A 118 3.38 5.55 0.57
N SER A 119 2.30 5.63 1.36
CA SER A 119 1.54 6.86 1.56
C SER A 119 2.21 7.79 2.56
N SER A 120 1.97 9.09 2.40
CA SER A 120 2.50 10.14 3.28
C SER A 120 1.75 10.28 4.61
N PHE A 121 0.90 9.31 4.97
CA PHE A 121 0.12 9.33 6.21
C PHE A 121 -0.41 7.94 6.57
N ASP A 122 -0.66 7.73 7.86
CA ASP A 122 -1.40 6.59 8.40
C ASP A 122 -2.12 6.97 9.71
N TRP A 123 -2.45 6.00 10.56
CA TRP A 123 -3.11 6.21 11.85
C TRP A 123 -2.29 7.06 12.84
N ASN A 124 -0.98 7.24 12.63
CA ASN A 124 -0.13 8.13 13.41
C ASN A 124 -0.05 9.56 12.85
N GLY A 125 -0.78 9.86 11.77
CA GLY A 125 -0.80 11.16 11.10
C GLY A 125 0.10 11.22 9.87
N VAL A 126 0.33 12.45 9.39
CA VAL A 126 1.18 12.73 8.23
C VAL A 126 2.65 12.46 8.56
N ARG A 127 3.36 11.76 7.68
CA ARG A 127 4.76 11.35 7.84
C ARG A 127 5.47 11.22 6.50
N GLU A 128 6.79 11.07 6.55
CA GLU A 128 7.56 10.65 5.37
C GLU A 128 7.03 9.29 4.86
N PRO A 129 6.77 9.15 3.55
CA PRO A 129 6.40 7.87 2.96
C PRO A 129 7.62 6.93 2.97
N PHE A 130 7.39 5.67 3.31
CA PHE A 130 8.39 4.63 3.09
C PHE A 130 8.48 4.30 1.60
N VAL A 131 9.55 3.61 1.20
CA VAL A 131 9.69 3.04 -0.14
C VAL A 131 9.62 1.51 -0.01
N VAL A 132 8.47 0.93 -0.36
CA VAL A 132 8.23 -0.51 -0.30
C VAL A 132 7.73 -1.01 -1.66
N ALA A 133 8.56 -1.78 -2.35
CA ALA A 133 8.24 -2.31 -3.67
C ALA A 133 7.38 -3.58 -3.57
N THR A 134 6.23 -3.55 -4.26
CA THR A 134 5.39 -4.72 -4.53
C THR A 134 6.21 -5.81 -5.23
N GLU A 135 5.92 -7.07 -4.91
CA GLU A 135 6.55 -8.27 -5.49
C GLU A 135 8.07 -8.36 -5.30
N ASN A 136 8.61 -7.58 -4.35
CA ASN A 136 10.04 -7.43 -4.11
C ASN A 136 10.81 -7.05 -5.38
N ASP A 137 10.19 -6.27 -6.28
CA ASP A 137 10.90 -5.67 -7.41
C ASP A 137 11.86 -4.59 -6.92
N SER A 138 13.07 -5.02 -6.57
CA SER A 138 14.11 -4.14 -6.08
C SER A 138 14.53 -3.06 -7.09
N LEU A 139 14.35 -3.28 -8.40
CA LEU A 139 14.72 -2.29 -9.41
C LEU A 139 13.68 -1.17 -9.47
N ASN A 140 12.40 -1.51 -9.40
CA ASN A 140 11.35 -0.51 -9.28
C ASN A 140 11.46 0.22 -7.92
N GLY A 141 11.81 -0.49 -6.84
CA GLY A 141 12.13 0.10 -5.54
C GLY A 141 13.28 1.11 -5.60
N VAL A 142 14.32 0.87 -6.40
CA VAL A 142 15.40 1.84 -6.64
C VAL A 142 14.90 3.07 -7.41
N ALA A 143 14.04 2.89 -8.42
CA ALA A 143 13.45 4.00 -9.15
C ALA A 143 12.54 4.87 -8.24
N MET A 144 11.71 4.23 -7.42
CA MET A 144 10.92 4.90 -6.38
C MET A 144 11.84 5.66 -5.41
N LEU A 145 12.90 5.02 -4.91
CA LEU A 145 13.85 5.67 -4.01
C LEU A 145 14.50 6.90 -4.65
N PHE A 146 14.86 6.84 -5.94
CA PHE A 146 15.41 8.01 -6.65
C PHE A 146 14.40 9.16 -6.73
N GLY A 147 13.15 8.87 -7.11
CA GLY A 147 12.09 9.88 -7.13
C GLY A 147 11.89 10.50 -5.75
N HIS A 148 11.75 9.65 -4.72
CA HIS A 148 11.52 10.07 -3.34
C HIS A 148 12.65 10.96 -2.80
N GLN A 149 13.91 10.59 -3.02
CA GLN A 149 15.07 11.38 -2.57
C GLN A 149 15.23 12.73 -3.30
N LEU A 150 14.71 12.84 -4.53
CA LEU A 150 14.75 14.08 -5.31
C LEU A 150 13.60 15.03 -4.95
N THR A 151 12.43 14.50 -4.61
CA THR A 151 11.20 15.30 -4.47
C THR A 151 10.66 15.38 -3.05
N GLY A 152 11.04 14.46 -2.16
CA GLY A 152 10.44 14.30 -0.83
C GLY A 152 9.00 13.79 -0.84
N THR A 153 8.47 13.38 -2.00
CA THR A 153 7.06 12.97 -2.17
C THR A 153 6.90 11.46 -2.13
N ALA A 154 5.67 10.99 -1.89
CA ALA A 154 5.28 9.61 -2.12
C ALA A 154 5.48 9.19 -3.59
N GLN A 155 5.62 7.89 -3.83
CA GLN A 155 5.91 7.31 -5.14
C GLN A 155 4.85 6.29 -5.52
N ILE A 156 4.46 6.26 -6.80
CA ILE A 156 3.44 5.35 -7.31
C ILE A 156 4.12 4.16 -7.99
N PHE A 157 3.99 2.98 -7.39
CA PHE A 157 4.29 1.72 -8.08
C PHE A 157 3.15 1.41 -9.05
N ALA A 158 3.45 0.98 -10.27
CA ALA A 158 2.42 0.58 -11.24
C ALA A 158 2.94 -0.46 -12.24
N ASP A 159 2.06 -1.37 -12.65
CA ASP A 159 2.28 -2.12 -13.89
C ASP A 159 1.98 -1.24 -15.10
N VAL A 160 2.82 -1.34 -16.13
CA VAL A 160 2.55 -0.80 -17.46
C VAL A 160 1.62 -1.77 -18.18
N ARG A 161 0.33 -1.73 -17.81
CA ARG A 161 -0.60 -2.83 -18.07
C ARG A 161 -1.09 -2.90 -19.51
N THR A 162 -1.42 -1.77 -20.13
CA THR A 162 -2.03 -1.76 -21.47
C THR A 162 -1.74 -0.47 -22.20
N TYR A 163 -1.41 -0.58 -23.50
CA TYR A 163 -1.49 0.53 -24.44
C TYR A 163 -2.85 0.51 -25.14
N TRP A 164 -3.55 1.63 -25.10
CA TRP A 164 -4.80 1.87 -25.79
C TRP A 164 -4.57 2.84 -26.93
N SER A 165 -4.54 2.31 -28.17
CA SER A 165 -4.51 3.17 -29.35
C SER A 165 -5.83 3.92 -29.53
N PRO A 166 -5.84 5.07 -30.21
CA PRO A 166 -7.07 5.81 -30.51
C PRO A 166 -8.14 4.92 -31.16
N GLU A 167 -7.74 4.09 -32.12
CA GLU A 167 -8.63 3.18 -32.85
C GLU A 167 -9.18 2.08 -31.93
N ALA A 168 -8.37 1.59 -30.99
CA ALA A 168 -8.81 0.57 -30.04
C ALA A 168 -9.87 1.12 -29.08
N VAL A 169 -9.70 2.36 -28.60
CA VAL A 169 -10.70 3.02 -27.75
C VAL A 169 -11.99 3.26 -28.54
N GLU A 170 -11.91 3.89 -29.71
CA GLU A 170 -13.09 4.16 -30.53
C GLU A 170 -13.84 2.87 -30.90
N ARG A 171 -13.11 1.79 -31.20
CA ARG A 171 -13.72 0.49 -31.51
C ARG A 171 -14.55 -0.10 -30.36
N VAL A 172 -14.14 0.09 -29.11
CA VAL A 172 -14.82 -0.54 -27.95
C VAL A 172 -15.77 0.40 -27.21
N THR A 173 -15.59 1.71 -27.31
CA THR A 173 -16.45 2.72 -26.66
C THR A 173 -17.36 3.47 -27.62
N GLY A 174 -17.04 3.47 -28.93
CA GLY A 174 -17.68 4.31 -29.94
C GLY A 174 -17.30 5.79 -29.86
N GLN A 175 -16.26 6.15 -29.09
CA GLN A 175 -15.84 7.54 -28.86
C GLN A 175 -14.36 7.74 -29.15
N ALA A 176 -14.03 8.77 -29.93
CA ALA A 176 -12.66 9.17 -30.21
C ALA A 176 -12.01 9.88 -29.01
N LEU A 177 -10.73 9.59 -28.77
CA LEU A 177 -9.92 10.32 -27.78
C LEU A 177 -9.65 11.76 -28.25
N SER A 178 -9.43 12.68 -27.30
CA SER A 178 -9.11 14.08 -27.58
C SER A 178 -8.17 14.68 -26.52
N GLY A 179 -7.61 15.87 -26.79
CA GLY A 179 -6.71 16.56 -25.88
C GLY A 179 -5.38 15.81 -25.73
N LEU A 180 -4.83 15.73 -24.51
CA LEU A 180 -3.57 15.02 -24.25
C LEU A 180 -3.64 13.52 -24.63
N ALA A 181 -4.83 12.93 -24.65
CA ALA A 181 -5.06 11.52 -24.94
C ALA A 181 -5.24 11.22 -26.45
N GLU A 182 -5.26 12.23 -27.33
CA GLU A 182 -5.64 12.07 -28.74
C GLU A 182 -4.75 11.07 -29.52
N HIS A 183 -3.50 10.87 -29.08
CA HIS A 183 -2.54 9.96 -29.70
C HIS A 183 -2.47 8.58 -29.03
N GLY A 184 -3.39 8.28 -28.10
CA GLY A 184 -3.42 7.05 -27.33
C GLY A 184 -3.03 7.26 -25.87
N ILE A 185 -3.32 6.26 -25.04
CA ILE A 185 -3.08 6.29 -23.60
C ILE A 185 -2.41 5.01 -23.12
N ILE A 186 -1.64 5.11 -22.04
CA ILE A 186 -1.07 3.96 -21.33
C ILE A 186 -1.83 3.83 -20.01
N HIS A 187 -2.39 2.65 -19.76
CA HIS A 187 -3.03 2.32 -18.51
C HIS A 187 -2.00 1.80 -17.52
N LEU A 188 -1.76 2.60 -16.47
CA LEU A 188 -0.90 2.26 -15.34
C LEU A 188 -1.78 1.80 -14.18
N ILE A 189 -1.61 0.56 -13.74
CA ILE A 189 -2.40 -0.03 -12.65
C ILE A 189 -1.58 -1.13 -11.98
N ASN A 190 -1.20 -0.95 -10.72
CA ASN A 190 -0.54 -2.01 -9.96
C ASN A 190 -1.50 -3.18 -9.68
N SER A 191 -0.95 -4.31 -9.23
CA SER A 191 -1.69 -5.53 -8.90
C SER A 191 -2.48 -5.48 -7.58
N GLY A 192 -2.65 -4.31 -6.96
CA GLY A 192 -3.53 -4.12 -5.81
C GLY A 192 -3.23 -2.91 -4.92
N SER A 193 -2.00 -2.41 -4.92
CA SER A 193 -1.56 -1.32 -4.03
C SER A 193 -1.07 -0.09 -4.78
N ALA A 194 -1.34 1.10 -4.25
CA ALA A 194 -0.68 2.34 -4.63
C ALA A 194 -0.66 3.30 -3.43
N ALA A 195 0.32 4.20 -3.36
CA ALA A 195 0.28 5.27 -2.37
C ALA A 195 -0.99 6.12 -2.58
N LEU A 196 -1.71 6.40 -1.49
CA LEU A 196 -3.00 7.11 -1.52
C LEU A 196 -2.85 8.57 -1.96
N ASP A 197 -1.65 9.13 -1.83
CA ASP A 197 -1.24 10.39 -2.47
C ASP A 197 -1.54 10.40 -3.99
N GLY A 198 -1.46 9.24 -4.65
CA GLY A 198 -1.72 9.06 -6.09
C GLY A 198 -3.14 9.41 -6.53
N ALA A 199 -4.10 9.47 -5.60
CA ALA A 199 -5.45 9.99 -5.86
C ALA A 199 -5.47 11.48 -6.23
N CYS A 200 -4.33 12.18 -6.05
CA CYS A 200 -4.10 13.59 -6.37
C CYS A 200 -5.17 14.53 -5.79
N LYS A 201 -5.61 14.27 -4.54
CA LYS A 201 -6.56 15.13 -3.83
C LYS A 201 -5.90 16.29 -3.10
N GLN A 202 -4.59 16.23 -2.90
CA GLN A 202 -3.76 17.35 -2.44
C GLN A 202 -3.77 18.48 -3.49
N ARG A 203 -3.61 19.72 -3.03
CA ARG A 203 -3.69 20.92 -3.88
C ARG A 203 -2.45 21.77 -3.77
N ASP A 204 -1.99 22.29 -4.92
CA ASP A 204 -0.95 23.32 -4.97
C ASP A 204 -1.53 24.72 -4.65
N SER A 205 -0.67 25.75 -4.67
CA SER A 205 -1.07 27.14 -4.42
C SER A 205 -2.07 27.71 -5.43
N GLU A 206 -2.21 27.09 -6.61
CA GLU A 206 -3.18 27.46 -7.65
C GLU A 206 -4.47 26.62 -7.58
N GLY A 207 -4.56 25.68 -6.64
CA GLY A 207 -5.70 24.77 -6.49
C GLY A 207 -5.70 23.59 -7.48
N LYS A 208 -4.60 23.31 -8.18
CA LYS A 208 -4.49 22.17 -9.10
C LYS A 208 -4.20 20.87 -8.32
N PRO A 209 -4.68 19.71 -8.82
CA PRO A 209 -4.37 18.42 -8.22
C PRO A 209 -2.86 18.14 -8.29
N THR A 210 -2.26 17.68 -7.19
CA THR A 210 -0.82 17.41 -7.10
C THR A 210 -0.50 16.31 -6.06
N MET A 211 0.78 15.98 -5.92
CA MET A 211 1.37 15.22 -4.81
C MET A 211 2.48 16.08 -4.20
N LYS A 212 2.47 16.25 -2.87
CA LYS A 212 3.36 17.16 -2.14
C LYS A 212 4.34 16.41 -1.24
N PRO A 213 5.42 17.06 -0.81
CA PRO A 213 6.24 16.56 0.29
C PRO A 213 5.43 16.55 1.59
N HIS A 214 5.70 15.57 2.45
CA HIS A 214 4.87 15.34 3.65
C HIS A 214 4.81 16.55 4.61
N TRP A 215 5.85 17.39 4.68
CA TRP A 215 5.84 18.60 5.52
C TRP A 215 4.90 19.71 5.01
N GLU A 216 4.35 19.56 3.80
CA GLU A 216 3.37 20.48 3.20
C GLU A 216 1.96 19.89 3.14
N ILE A 217 1.78 18.63 3.53
CA ILE A 217 0.49 17.94 3.52
C ILE A 217 -0.25 18.27 4.82
N SER A 218 -1.46 18.81 4.68
CA SER A 218 -2.37 19.00 5.82
C SER A 218 -3.15 17.72 6.13
N GLN A 219 -3.63 17.58 7.37
CA GLN A 219 -4.51 16.45 7.74
C GLN A 219 -5.76 16.37 6.86
N GLN A 220 -6.30 17.51 6.44
CA GLN A 220 -7.49 17.58 5.57
C GLN A 220 -7.23 16.96 4.19
N GLU A 221 -6.01 17.13 3.66
CA GLU A 221 -5.64 16.54 2.37
C GLU A 221 -5.36 15.05 2.49
N ALA A 222 -4.76 14.61 3.60
CA ALA A 222 -4.63 13.19 3.91
C ALA A 222 -6.00 12.49 3.99
N ASP A 223 -6.93 13.09 4.73
CA ASP A 223 -8.31 12.62 4.85
C ASP A 223 -9.04 12.63 3.48
N ALA A 224 -8.77 13.61 2.62
CA ALA A 224 -9.33 13.66 1.27
C ALA A 224 -8.79 12.55 0.35
N CYS A 225 -7.50 12.20 0.45
CA CYS A 225 -6.93 11.05 -0.26
C CYS A 225 -7.57 9.73 0.21
N LEU A 226 -7.78 9.54 1.53
CA LEU A 226 -8.51 8.39 2.07
C LEU A 226 -9.95 8.34 1.56
N ALA A 227 -10.65 9.48 1.61
CA ALA A 227 -12.02 9.59 1.14
C ALA A 227 -12.17 9.34 -0.37
N ALA A 228 -11.09 9.45 -1.15
CA ALA A 228 -11.07 9.09 -2.57
C ALA A 228 -10.82 7.60 -2.82
N THR A 229 -10.39 6.86 -1.80
CA THR A 229 -9.98 5.46 -1.92
C THR A 229 -11.11 4.54 -1.45
N GLU A 230 -11.27 3.41 -2.13
CA GLU A 230 -12.09 2.27 -1.74
C GLU A 230 -11.22 1.04 -1.53
N TRP A 231 -11.47 0.31 -0.45
CA TRP A 231 -10.76 -0.89 -0.07
C TRP A 231 -11.56 -2.11 -0.53
N CYS A 232 -11.11 -2.73 -1.62
CA CYS A 232 -11.83 -3.82 -2.29
C CYS A 232 -11.26 -5.18 -1.88
N PRO A 233 -12.10 -6.17 -1.52
CA PRO A 233 -11.61 -7.52 -1.24
C PRO A 233 -10.82 -8.11 -2.41
N ALA A 234 -9.63 -8.64 -2.12
CA ALA A 234 -8.77 -9.26 -3.12
C ALA A 234 -9.45 -10.49 -3.76
N ILE A 235 -9.17 -10.73 -5.05
CA ILE A 235 -9.72 -11.86 -5.80
C ILE A 235 -9.08 -13.18 -5.31
N HIS A 236 -9.90 -14.07 -4.76
CA HIS A 236 -9.49 -15.28 -4.05
C HIS A 236 -8.64 -16.22 -4.90
N GLU A 237 -8.95 -16.35 -6.19
CA GLU A 237 -8.22 -17.23 -7.11
C GLU A 237 -6.75 -16.84 -7.25
N TYR A 238 -6.42 -15.56 -7.10
CA TYR A 238 -5.05 -15.03 -7.11
C TYR A 238 -4.48 -14.91 -5.69
N PHE A 239 -5.29 -14.43 -4.74
CA PHE A 239 -4.91 -14.15 -3.36
C PHE A 239 -5.75 -14.99 -2.41
N ARG A 240 -5.39 -16.26 -2.28
CA ARG A 240 -6.18 -17.25 -1.52
C ARG A 240 -6.31 -16.89 -0.05
N GLY A 241 -5.29 -16.24 0.53
CA GLY A 241 -5.35 -15.72 1.89
C GLY A 241 -6.20 -14.45 2.05
N GLY A 242 -6.63 -13.82 0.96
CA GLY A 242 -7.45 -12.60 0.95
C GLY A 242 -6.59 -11.34 0.93
N GLY A 243 -7.17 -10.21 1.34
CA GLY A 243 -6.53 -8.90 1.34
C GLY A 243 -7.50 -7.79 0.93
N TYR A 244 -7.04 -6.55 0.98
CA TYR A 244 -7.78 -5.38 0.52
C TYR A 244 -6.92 -4.52 -0.38
N SER A 245 -7.31 -4.45 -1.66
CA SER A 245 -6.69 -3.60 -2.67
C SER A 245 -7.17 -2.16 -2.54
N SER A 246 -6.27 -1.19 -2.72
CA SER A 246 -6.57 0.24 -2.67
C SER A 246 -6.95 0.76 -4.06
N VAL A 247 -8.22 1.11 -4.27
CA VAL A 247 -8.74 1.61 -5.55
C VAL A 247 -9.13 3.08 -5.40
N SER A 248 -8.52 3.97 -6.19
CA SER A 248 -8.72 5.44 -6.10
C SER A 248 -9.02 6.08 -7.45
#